data_AF-A0A7Y2B7X4-F1
#
_entry.id   AF-A0A7Y2B7X4-F1
#
_cell.length_a   1.000
_cell.length_b   1.000
_cell.length_c   1.000
_cell.angle_alpha   90.00
_cell.angle_beta   90.00
_cell.angle_gamma   90.00
#
_symmetry.space_group_name_H-M   'P 1'
#
loop_
_entity.id
_entity.type
_entity.pdbx_description
1 polymer ?
#
loop_
_entity_poly.entity_id
_entity_poly.type
_entity_poly.pdbx_seq_one_letter_code
_entity_poly.pdbx_strand_id
1 'polypeptide(L)'
;MKGIGTSKMQILEANKALEDLFSPHLDTRYCYLELRPKGLIVGFQSVYKTYVWLIPFFYLNIYFNSGLLSIYSKQDFMKMKPPFNGSVDKKYLKKVLIARADYLGKNQFRNLN
;
A
#
# COMPACT_ATOMS: atom_id res chain seq x y z
N MET A 1 -10.63 14.04 -5.97
CA MET A 1 -9.19 13.78 -5.75
C MET A 1 -8.54 13.63 -7.14
N LYS A 2 -7.73 14.60 -7.58
CA LYS A 2 -6.98 14.55 -8.85
C LYS A 2 -5.78 13.60 -8.64
N GLY A 3 -5.68 12.51 -9.41
CA GLY A 3 -4.55 11.56 -9.40
C GLY A 3 -4.03 11.17 -8.00
N ILE A 4 -4.67 10.21 -7.34
CA ILE A 4 -4.42 9.85 -5.93
C ILE A 4 -3.60 8.56 -5.78
N GLY A 5 -2.82 8.22 -6.79
CA GLY A 5 -1.94 7.06 -6.74
C GLY A 5 -0.47 7.42 -6.90
N THR A 6 0.39 6.47 -6.55
CA THR A 6 1.82 6.55 -6.85
C THR A 6 2.11 6.09 -8.27
N SER A 7 3.29 6.47 -8.78
CA SER A 7 3.94 5.68 -9.83
C SER A 7 4.12 4.22 -9.39
N LYS A 8 4.35 3.31 -10.35
CA LYS A 8 4.63 1.90 -10.05
C LYS A 8 5.84 1.75 -9.12
N MET A 9 5.80 0.78 -8.23
CA MET A 9 6.87 0.35 -7.33
C MET A 9 7.14 -1.14 -7.51
N GLN A 10 8.40 -1.54 -7.39
CA GLN A 10 8.81 -2.94 -7.46
C GLN A 10 8.56 -3.62 -6.12
N ILE A 11 7.82 -4.72 -6.14
CA ILE A 11 7.58 -5.58 -4.97
C ILE A 11 8.83 -6.45 -4.77
N LEU A 12 9.34 -6.46 -3.54
CA LEU A 12 10.51 -7.25 -3.15
C LEU A 12 10.12 -8.49 -2.35
N GLU A 13 9.11 -8.35 -1.49
CA GLU A 13 8.71 -9.38 -0.56
C GLU A 13 7.25 -9.17 -0.16
N ALA A 14 6.48 -10.24 -0.06
CA ALA A 14 5.17 -10.23 0.57
C ALA A 14 4.99 -11.48 1.44
N ASN A 15 3.97 -11.50 2.29
CA ASN A 15 3.61 -12.72 3.01
C ASN A 15 3.02 -13.77 2.05
N LYS A 16 3.01 -15.04 2.48
CA LYS A 16 2.58 -16.18 1.66
C LYS A 16 1.23 -15.98 0.96
N ALA A 17 0.22 -15.44 1.66
CA ALA A 17 -1.10 -15.24 1.08
C ALA A 17 -1.10 -14.26 -0.11
N LEU A 18 -0.25 -13.22 -0.07
CA LEU A 18 -0.08 -12.29 -1.18
C LEU A 18 0.88 -12.83 -2.25
N GLU A 19 1.92 -13.57 -1.84
CA GLU A 19 2.86 -14.24 -2.75
C GLU A 19 2.14 -15.26 -3.66
N ASP A 20 1.22 -16.04 -3.09
CA ASP A 20 0.45 -17.07 -3.80
C ASP A 20 -0.50 -16.48 -4.87
N LEU A 21 -0.65 -15.15 -4.94
CA LEU A 21 -1.41 -14.45 -6.00
C LEU A 21 -0.56 -14.16 -7.25
N PHE A 22 0.76 -14.21 -7.15
CA PHE A 22 1.65 -14.02 -8.30
C PHE A 22 1.91 -15.36 -9.01
N SER A 23 1.97 -15.31 -10.34
CA SER A 23 2.50 -16.39 -11.15
C SER A 23 4.02 -16.49 -10.97
N PRO A 24 4.58 -17.65 -10.59
CA PRO A 24 6.00 -17.82 -10.29
C PRO A 24 6.97 -17.45 -11.42
N HIS A 25 6.51 -17.46 -12.68
CA HIS A 25 7.40 -17.34 -13.85
C HIS A 25 6.99 -16.23 -14.83
N LEU A 26 5.79 -15.67 -14.70
CA LEU A 26 5.23 -14.78 -15.72
C LEU A 26 5.06 -13.33 -15.28
N ASP A 27 5.06 -13.07 -13.97
CA ASP A 27 4.67 -11.76 -13.46
C ASP A 27 5.82 -10.80 -13.25
N THR A 28 5.65 -9.60 -13.80
CA THR A 28 6.45 -8.45 -13.40
C THR A 28 5.97 -7.98 -12.02
N ARG A 29 6.82 -8.11 -11.00
CA ARG A 29 6.49 -7.81 -9.59
C ARG A 29 6.38 -6.30 -9.33
N TYR A 30 5.30 -5.68 -9.81
CA TYR A 30 5.02 -4.26 -9.61
C TYR A 30 3.66 -4.03 -8.96
N CYS A 31 3.61 -3.02 -8.10
CA CYS A 31 2.38 -2.49 -7.51
C CYS A 31 2.29 -0.97 -7.67
N TYR A 32 1.12 -0.42 -7.36
CA TYR A 32 0.92 1.00 -7.12
C TYR A 32 0.09 1.17 -5.84
N LEU A 33 0.25 2.32 -5.17
CA LEU A 33 -0.62 2.69 -4.06
C LEU A 33 -1.69 3.64 -4.56
N GLU A 34 -2.90 3.53 -4.01
CA GLU A 34 -3.97 4.49 -4.23
C GLU A 34 -4.65 4.86 -2.91
N LEU A 35 -4.65 6.16 -2.60
CA LEU A 35 -5.22 6.70 -1.38
C LEU A 35 -6.74 6.76 -1.52
N ARG A 36 -7.46 6.18 -0.57
CA ARG A 36 -8.93 6.18 -0.53
C ARG A 36 -9.43 6.87 0.75
N PRO A 37 -10.69 7.32 0.78
CA PRO A 37 -11.24 8.03 1.94
C PRO A 37 -11.18 7.28 3.28
N LYS A 38 -11.14 5.93 3.25
CA LYS A 38 -11.16 5.07 4.45
C LYS A 38 -9.95 4.13 4.55
N GLY A 39 -8.96 4.29 3.67
CA GLY A 39 -7.86 3.33 3.59
C GLY A 39 -6.90 3.57 2.43
N LEU A 40 -6.07 2.56 2.19
CA LEU A 40 -5.09 2.51 1.13
C LEU A 40 -5.36 1.26 0.29
N ILE A 41 -5.24 1.39 -1.03
CA ILE A 41 -5.21 0.25 -1.95
C ILE A 41 -3.76 0.01 -2.34
N VAL A 42 -3.33 -1.25 -2.33
CA VAL A 42 -2.13 -1.71 -3.04
C VAL A 42 -2.60 -2.53 -4.23
N GLY A 43 -2.53 -1.96 -5.44
CA GLY A 43 -2.95 -2.60 -6.68
C GLY A 43 -1.76 -3.23 -7.39
N PHE A 44 -1.92 -4.45 -7.90
CA PHE A 44 -0.90 -5.15 -8.69
C PHE A 44 -1.55 -6.05 -9.75
N GLN A 45 -0.78 -6.40 -10.78
CA GLN A 45 -1.24 -7.26 -11.87
C GLN A 45 -0.51 -8.59 -11.81
N SER A 46 -1.25 -9.67 -12.04
CA SER A 46 -0.74 -11.04 -12.15
C SER A 46 -1.52 -11.74 -13.26
N VAL A 47 -0.83 -12.25 -14.27
CA VAL A 47 -1.34 -12.92 -15.51
C VAL A 47 -2.81 -12.64 -15.83
N TYR A 48 -3.06 -11.61 -16.65
CA TYR A 48 -4.40 -11.18 -17.11
C TYR A 48 -5.42 -10.85 -16.00
N LYS A 49 -4.99 -10.80 -14.73
CA LYS A 49 -5.81 -10.41 -13.58
C LYS A 49 -5.20 -9.20 -12.88
N THR A 50 -6.08 -8.35 -12.35
CA THR A 50 -5.70 -7.25 -11.48
C THR A 50 -6.19 -7.58 -10.08
N TYR A 51 -5.28 -7.54 -9.12
CA TYR A 51 -5.55 -7.74 -7.71
C TYR A 51 -5.44 -6.42 -6.97
N VAL A 52 -6.25 -6.27 -5.93
CA VAL A 52 -6.21 -5.12 -5.02
C VAL A 52 -6.18 -5.62 -3.59
N TRP A 53 -5.15 -5.23 -2.86
CA TRP A 53 -5.11 -5.42 -1.42
C TRP A 53 -5.67 -4.15 -0.75
N LEU A 54 -6.87 -4.29 -0.18
CA LEU A 54 -7.59 -3.20 0.48
C LEU A 54 -7.17 -3.11 1.94
N ILE A 55 -6.62 -1.97 2.34
CA ILE A 55 -6.11 -1.77 3.70
C ILE A 55 -6.90 -0.65 4.38
N PRO A 56 -7.82 -0.96 5.31
CA PRO A 56 -8.48 0.04 6.13
C PRO A 56 -7.47 0.81 6.98
N PHE A 57 -7.69 2.12 7.18
CA PHE A 57 -6.79 2.96 7.99
C PHE A 57 -6.59 2.46 9.43
N PHE A 58 -7.57 1.77 10.00
CA PHE A 58 -7.47 1.15 11.32
C PHE A 58 -6.34 0.12 11.42
N TYR A 59 -6.08 -0.64 10.34
CA TYR A 59 -5.07 -1.70 10.32
C TYR A 59 -3.79 -1.29 9.60
N LEU A 60 -3.79 -0.13 8.92
CA LEU A 60 -2.65 0.35 8.15
C LEU A 60 -1.47 0.73 9.04
N ASN A 61 -0.32 0.07 8.81
CA ASN A 61 0.99 0.47 9.31
C ASN A 61 1.96 0.65 8.15
N ILE A 62 2.71 1.75 8.15
CA ILE A 62 3.65 2.10 7.08
C ILE A 62 5.02 2.39 7.71
N TYR A 63 6.06 1.74 7.20
CA TYR A 63 7.45 1.99 7.55
C TYR A 63 8.23 2.35 6.28
N PHE A 64 9.09 3.36 6.36
CA PHE A 64 9.95 3.75 5.26
C PHE A 64 11.39 3.91 5.77
N ASN A 65 12.30 3.08 5.26
CA ASN A 65 13.72 3.10 5.64
C ASN A 65 14.59 2.93 4.38
N SER A 66 15.51 3.87 4.15
CA SER A 66 16.54 3.77 3.10
C SER A 66 16.01 3.37 1.72
N GLY A 67 14.85 3.90 1.32
CA GLY A 67 14.22 3.61 0.02
C GLY A 67 13.30 2.38 0.01
N LEU A 68 13.31 1.56 1.07
CA LEU A 68 12.40 0.45 1.28
C LEU A 68 11.12 0.95 1.96
N LEU A 69 9.98 0.80 1.27
CA LEU A 69 8.66 1.02 1.81
C LEU A 69 8.05 -0.33 2.23
N SER A 70 7.66 -0.44 3.49
CA SER A 70 6.99 -1.63 4.03
C SER A 70 5.59 -1.26 4.50
N ILE A 71 4.58 -1.98 4.02
CA ILE A 71 3.18 -1.80 4.38
C ILE A 71 2.69 -3.06 5.07
N TYR A 72 2.03 -2.90 6.22
CA TYR A 72 1.46 -3.99 7.00
C TYR A 72 -0.02 -3.74 7.28
N SER A 73 -0.81 -4.81 7.30
CA SER A 73 -2.20 -4.80 7.75
C SER A 73 -2.58 -6.15 8.33
N LYS A 74 -2.90 -6.20 9.62
CA LYS A 74 -3.14 -7.44 10.38
C LYS A 74 -1.95 -8.40 10.20
N GLN A 75 -2.16 -9.52 9.50
CA GLN A 75 -1.18 -10.57 9.23
C GLN A 75 -0.49 -10.44 7.86
N ASP A 76 -0.98 -9.53 7.02
CA ASP A 76 -0.48 -9.35 5.65
C ASP A 76 0.55 -8.23 5.58
N PHE A 77 1.56 -8.40 4.73
CA PHE A 77 2.56 -7.37 4.48
C PHE A 77 3.09 -7.39 3.05
N MET A 78 3.54 -6.23 2.58
CA MET A 78 4.26 -6.08 1.32
C MET A 78 5.39 -5.06 1.48
N LYS A 79 6.59 -5.43 1.04
CA LYS A 79 7.77 -4.56 0.97
C LYS A 79 8.08 -4.24 -0.49
N MET A 80 8.34 -2.97 -0.76
CA MET A 80 8.49 -2.44 -2.10
C MET A 80 9.53 -1.33 -2.16
N LYS A 81 10.12 -1.14 -3.34
CA LYS A 81 11.06 -0.06 -3.64
C LYS A 81 10.68 0.66 -4.95
N PRO A 82 11.20 1.86 -5.19
CA PRO A 82 11.08 2.50 -6.50
C PRO A 82 11.69 1.62 -7.60
N PRO A 83 11.12 1.63 -8.82
CA PRO A 83 11.74 0.97 -9.96
C PRO A 83 13.01 1.73 -10.36
N PHE A 84 14.03 0.99 -10.81
CA PHE A 84 15.30 1.55 -11.28
C PHE A 84 15.95 2.49 -10.24
N ASN A 85 16.46 3.65 -10.68
CA ASN A 85 17.09 4.67 -9.83
C ASN A 85 16.07 5.68 -9.26
N GLY A 86 14.80 5.27 -9.13
CA GLY A 86 13.73 6.14 -8.64
C GLY A 86 13.79 6.39 -7.12
N SER A 87 12.88 7.24 -6.65
CA SER A 87 12.65 7.48 -5.22
C SER A 87 11.17 7.33 -4.87
N VAL A 88 10.87 6.96 -3.62
CA VAL A 88 9.49 6.90 -3.15
C VAL A 88 8.97 8.33 -2.98
N ASP A 89 7.76 8.61 -3.47
CA ASP A 89 7.12 9.92 -3.28
C ASP A 89 6.76 10.14 -1.80
N LYS A 90 7.66 10.80 -1.07
CA LYS A 90 7.47 11.16 0.34
C LYS A 90 6.30 12.12 0.55
N LYS A 91 5.97 12.96 -0.44
CA LYS A 91 4.80 13.86 -0.35
C LYS A 91 3.52 13.04 -0.38
N TYR A 92 3.47 12.01 -1.23
CA TYR A 92 2.36 11.06 -1.24
C TYR A 92 2.23 10.32 0.10
N LEU A 93 3.32 9.75 0.63
CA LEU A 93 3.28 9.06 1.92
C LEU A 93 2.79 9.98 3.05
N LYS A 94 3.24 11.23 3.08
CA LYS A 94 2.75 12.23 4.04
C LYS A 94 1.24 12.45 3.93
N LYS A 95 0.68 12.51 2.71
CA LYS A 95 -0.77 12.61 2.48
C LYS A 95 -1.52 11.40 3.05
N VAL A 96 -0.99 10.18 2.85
CA VAL A 96 -1.58 8.95 3.40
C VAL A 96 -1.62 9.01 4.93
N LEU A 97 -0.51 9.42 5.57
CA LEU A 97 -0.43 9.52 7.03
C LEU A 97 -1.39 10.56 7.61
N ILE A 98 -1.52 11.73 6.97
CA ILE A 98 -2.48 12.77 7.37
C ILE A 98 -3.92 12.23 7.23
N ALA A 99 -4.27 11.64 6.09
CA ALA A 99 -5.62 11.09 5.87
C ALA A 99 -5.96 9.98 6.88
N ARG A 100 -4.99 9.13 7.23
CA ARG A 100 -5.14 8.13 8.29
C ARG A 100 -5.39 8.79 9.64
N ALA A 101 -4.58 9.78 10.03
CA ALA A 101 -4.72 10.48 11.30
C ALA A 101 -6.10 11.15 11.42
N ASP A 102 -6.53 11.87 10.39
CA ASP A 102 -7.84 12.53 10.33
C ASP A 102 -8.99 11.53 10.45
N TYR A 103 -8.87 10.38 9.78
CA TYR A 103 -9.87 9.32 9.84
C TYR A 103 -9.96 8.71 11.24
N LEU A 104 -8.82 8.41 11.88
CA LEU A 104 -8.80 7.84 13.22
C LEU A 104 -9.34 8.83 14.26
N GLY A 105 -8.94 10.11 14.20
CA GLY A 105 -9.41 11.15 15.11
C GLY A 105 -10.93 11.35 15.07
N LYS A 106 -11.54 11.29 13.87
CA LYS A 106 -13.01 11.40 13.71
C LYS A 106 -13.78 10.20 14.25
N ASN A 107 -13.18 9.02 14.30
CA ASN A 107 -13.87 7.77 14.68
C ASN A 107 -13.58 7.32 16.12
N GLN A 108 -12.60 7.89 16.82
CA GLN A 108 -12.34 7.57 18.22
C GLN A 108 -13.52 7.89 19.16
N PHE A 109 -14.28 8.96 18.90
CA PHE A 109 -15.44 9.35 19.73
C PHE A 109 -16.75 8.66 19.36
N ARG A 110 -16.80 7.94 18.23
CA ARG A 110 -18.00 7.22 17.78
C ARG A 110 -18.20 5.88 18.50
N ASN A 111 -17.16 5.32 19.09
CA ASN A 111 -17.21 4.03 19.77
C ASN A 111 -17.43 4.16 21.30
N LEU A 112 -17.74 5.37 21.78
CA LEU A 112 -17.94 5.68 23.20
C LEU A 112 -19.40 6.03 23.55
N ASN A 113 -20.32 5.93 22.59
CA ASN A 113 -21.77 6.08 22.77
C ASN A 113 -22.47 4.82 22.28
#